data_AF-S7W7E5-F1
#
_entry.id   AF-S7W7E5-F1
#
_cell.length_a   1.000
_cell.length_b   1.000
_cell.length_c   1.000
_cell.angle_alpha   90.00
_cell.angle_beta   90.00
_cell.angle_gamma   90.00
#
_symmetry.space_group_name_H-M   'P 1'
#
loop_
_entity.id
_entity.type
_entity.pdbx_description
1 polymer ?
#
loop_
_entity_poly.entity_id
_entity_poly.type
_entity_poly.pdbx_seq_one_letter_code
_entity_poly.pdbx_strand_id
1 'polypeptide(L)'
;MFSLLELFLFVNYVFSRDLNVSNRDFNSAEIPSASKDTTMKIIFFRIFASKETIDELNIKGMDLNRIVQDTKHKLQETINSVLARLGHKMRIAFDYEVGLEVPMGINLNQCTPDVSEIANMLSIAYKADQNVPSILLLHCKSENYNQLFLQRNIRVPYFYFNLFPSCTTNTLIFYDPERVKLMVLLATAMLTAAGVKTPAPVLFQEIQGDDAGVTHAIRLTDDTVRLIIDNSCFASHK
;
A
#
# COMPACT_ATOMS: atom_id res chain seq x y z
N MET A 1 -21.83 15.11 16.76
CA MET A 1 -22.70 14.14 16.08
C MET A 1 -22.79 14.62 14.63
N PHE A 2 -21.87 14.16 13.77
CA PHE A 2 -21.82 14.60 12.36
C PHE A 2 -22.81 13.78 11.54
N SER A 3 -23.45 14.39 10.54
CA SER A 3 -24.48 13.72 9.74
C SER A 3 -23.85 12.69 8.79
N LEU A 4 -24.59 11.62 8.45
CA LEU A 4 -24.19 10.61 7.44
C LEU A 4 -23.76 11.24 6.10
N LEU A 5 -24.24 12.46 5.80
CA LEU A 5 -23.87 13.23 4.61
C LEU A 5 -22.43 13.79 4.69
N GLU A 6 -21.96 14.16 5.88
CA GLU A 6 -20.60 14.68 6.07
C GLU A 6 -19.54 13.57 6.05
N LEU A 7 -19.91 12.34 6.43
CA LEU A 7 -19.04 11.16 6.29
C LEU A 7 -18.84 10.77 4.81
N PHE A 8 -19.90 10.81 4.01
CA PHE A 8 -19.83 10.56 2.56
C PHE A 8 -19.01 11.62 1.83
N LEU A 9 -19.13 12.88 2.27
CA LEU A 9 -18.28 13.95 1.79
C LEU A 9 -16.83 13.72 2.21
N PHE A 10 -16.52 13.27 3.44
CA PHE A 10 -15.13 13.09 3.87
C PHE A 10 -14.38 12.00 3.09
N VAL A 11 -15.01 10.86 2.79
CA VAL A 11 -14.39 9.80 1.98
C VAL A 11 -14.15 10.29 0.55
N ASN A 12 -15.10 10.98 -0.07
CA ASN A 12 -14.90 11.60 -1.39
C ASN A 12 -13.93 12.79 -1.35
N TYR A 13 -13.84 13.49 -0.23
CA TYR A 13 -13.04 14.70 -0.04
C TYR A 13 -11.58 14.39 0.26
N VAL A 14 -11.26 13.28 0.95
CA VAL A 14 -9.88 12.78 1.02
C VAL A 14 -9.39 12.37 -0.38
N PHE A 15 -10.27 11.85 -1.25
CA PHE A 15 -9.93 11.62 -2.66
C PHE A 15 -9.95 12.88 -3.54
N SER A 16 -10.66 13.96 -3.15
CA SER A 16 -10.82 15.17 -3.99
C SER A 16 -10.01 16.40 -3.56
N ARG A 17 -9.49 16.50 -2.32
CA ARG A 17 -8.89 17.76 -1.80
C ARG A 17 -7.37 17.86 -1.82
N ASP A 18 -6.62 16.79 -2.08
CA ASP A 18 -5.15 16.88 -2.24
C ASP A 18 -4.74 17.15 -3.70
N LEU A 19 -5.55 17.93 -4.45
CA LEU A 19 -5.27 18.36 -5.84
C LEU A 19 -4.57 19.72 -5.95
N ASN A 20 -4.25 20.38 -4.83
CA ASN A 20 -3.41 21.59 -4.83
C ASN A 20 -1.97 21.27 -4.38
N VAL A 21 -1.36 20.29 -5.02
CA VAL A 21 0.10 20.16 -5.04
C VAL A 21 0.58 20.77 -6.36
N SER A 22 1.38 21.83 -6.23
CA SER A 22 2.06 22.56 -7.31
C SER A 22 2.37 21.66 -8.53
N ASN A 23 1.66 21.89 -9.63
CA ASN A 23 1.99 21.38 -10.96
C ASN A 23 3.43 21.81 -11.30
N ARG A 24 4.40 20.91 -11.11
CA ARG A 24 5.55 20.86 -12.00
C ARG A 24 5.22 19.76 -12.99
N ASP A 25 4.98 20.17 -14.22
CA ASP A 25 4.75 19.29 -15.36
C ASP A 25 5.94 18.33 -15.49
N PHE A 26 5.75 17.09 -15.06
CA PHE A 26 6.73 16.01 -15.13
C PHE A 26 6.44 15.17 -16.37
N ASN A 27 6.57 15.78 -17.55
CA ASN A 27 6.51 15.05 -18.81
C ASN A 27 7.91 14.76 -19.35
N SER A 28 8.10 13.48 -19.71
CA SER A 28 9.12 12.94 -20.61
C SER A 28 10.58 13.28 -20.29
N ALA A 29 11.17 12.55 -19.33
CA ALA A 29 12.62 12.35 -19.28
C ALA A 29 12.92 10.89 -19.64
N GLU A 30 13.69 10.69 -20.71
CA GLU A 30 14.21 9.39 -21.12
C GLU A 30 14.91 8.69 -19.94
N ILE A 31 14.54 7.44 -19.69
CA ILE A 31 15.13 6.61 -18.62
C ILE A 31 16.61 6.35 -19.00
N PRO A 32 17.60 6.86 -18.25
CA PRO A 32 19.00 6.62 -18.58
C PRO A 32 19.34 5.13 -18.43
N SER A 33 20.14 4.60 -19.36
CA SER A 33 20.63 3.23 -19.31
C SER A 33 21.41 2.97 -18.01
N ALA A 34 21.11 1.85 -17.36
CA ALA A 34 21.63 1.51 -16.04
C ALA A 34 23.17 1.46 -16.03
N SER A 35 23.81 2.34 -15.25
CA SER A 35 25.25 2.29 -15.01
C SER A 35 25.63 1.06 -14.17
N LYS A 36 26.88 0.57 -14.31
CA LYS A 36 27.43 -0.63 -13.65
C LYS A 36 27.38 -0.62 -12.10
N ASP A 37 27.00 0.48 -11.47
CA ASP A 37 26.95 0.65 -10.00
C ASP A 37 25.52 0.65 -9.43
N THR A 38 24.52 0.14 -10.16
CA THR A 38 23.12 0.18 -9.71
C THR A 38 22.82 -0.96 -8.73
N THR A 39 22.54 -0.66 -7.47
CA THR A 39 22.12 -1.64 -6.46
C THR A 39 20.63 -1.93 -6.57
N MET A 40 20.25 -3.21 -6.66
CA MET A 40 18.85 -3.63 -6.62
C MET A 40 18.48 -4.15 -5.24
N LYS A 41 17.45 -3.56 -4.62
CA LYS A 41 16.85 -4.06 -3.39
C LYS A 41 15.55 -4.77 -3.71
N ILE A 42 15.44 -6.03 -3.28
CA ILE A 42 14.22 -6.83 -3.42
C ILE A 42 13.48 -6.83 -2.07
N ILE A 43 12.21 -6.43 -2.08
CA ILE A 43 11.31 -6.54 -0.93
C ILE A 43 10.35 -7.68 -1.22
N PHE A 44 10.50 -8.76 -0.48
CA PHE A 44 9.58 -9.89 -0.52
C PHE A 44 8.53 -9.73 0.58
N PHE A 45 7.26 -9.99 0.26
CA PHE A 45 6.17 -9.99 1.24
C PHE A 45 5.14 -11.08 0.93
N ARG A 46 4.38 -11.50 1.94
CA ARG A 46 3.23 -12.40 1.74
C ARG A 46 1.92 -11.64 1.83
N ILE A 47 0.95 -12.02 1.03
CA ILE A 47 -0.43 -11.54 1.14
C ILE A 47 -1.31 -12.69 1.58
N PHE A 48 -2.09 -12.47 2.63
CA PHE A 48 -3.11 -13.41 3.10
C PHE A 48 -4.49 -12.82 2.88
N ALA A 49 -5.39 -13.60 2.29
CA ALA A 49 -6.79 -13.26 2.10
C ALA A 49 -7.66 -14.46 2.46
N SER A 50 -8.87 -14.22 2.97
CA SER A 50 -9.84 -15.30 3.16
C SER A 50 -10.35 -15.80 1.82
N LYS A 51 -10.83 -17.05 1.80
CA LYS A 51 -11.47 -17.64 0.62
C LYS A 51 -12.66 -16.79 0.17
N GLU A 52 -13.45 -16.30 1.12
CA GLU A 52 -14.60 -15.44 0.89
C GLU A 52 -14.21 -14.13 0.18
N THR A 53 -13.08 -13.53 0.57
CA THR A 53 -12.55 -12.34 -0.12
C THR A 53 -12.16 -12.66 -1.56
N ILE A 54 -11.49 -13.78 -1.78
CA ILE A 54 -11.09 -14.21 -3.13
C ILE A 54 -12.32 -14.48 -3.99
N ASP A 55 -13.32 -15.18 -3.44
CA ASP A 55 -14.57 -15.51 -4.14
C ASP A 55 -15.34 -14.22 -4.50
N GLU A 56 -15.45 -13.24 -3.58
CA GLU A 56 -16.13 -11.98 -3.88
C GLU A 56 -15.39 -11.15 -4.94
N LEU A 57 -14.05 -11.09 -4.89
CA LEU A 57 -13.24 -10.45 -5.94
C LEU A 57 -13.52 -11.13 -7.29
N ASN A 58 -13.48 -12.46 -7.34
CA ASN A 58 -13.72 -13.23 -8.56
C ASN A 58 -15.12 -12.99 -9.14
N ILE A 59 -16.17 -12.94 -8.29
CA ILE A 59 -17.55 -12.61 -8.71
C ILE A 59 -17.61 -11.23 -9.37
N LYS A 60 -16.80 -10.27 -8.89
CA LYS A 60 -16.68 -8.92 -9.46
C LYS A 60 -15.73 -8.85 -10.67
N GLY A 61 -15.25 -9.98 -11.18
CA GLY A 61 -14.29 -10.05 -12.29
C GLY A 61 -12.89 -9.54 -11.93
N MET A 62 -12.56 -9.52 -10.64
CA MET A 62 -11.28 -9.08 -10.11
C MET A 62 -10.47 -10.28 -9.63
N ASP A 63 -9.28 -10.47 -10.20
CA ASP A 63 -8.32 -11.48 -9.72
C ASP A 63 -7.30 -10.81 -8.78
N LEU A 64 -7.20 -11.30 -7.53
CA LEU A 64 -6.32 -10.69 -6.53
C LEU A 64 -4.85 -10.73 -6.97
N ASN A 65 -4.37 -11.85 -7.51
CA ASN A 65 -2.98 -11.98 -7.99
C ASN A 65 -2.67 -10.94 -9.08
N ARG A 66 -3.60 -10.74 -10.02
CA ARG A 66 -3.48 -9.75 -11.08
C ARG A 66 -3.47 -8.33 -10.52
N ILE A 67 -4.36 -8.00 -9.56
CA ILE A 67 -4.39 -6.67 -8.93
C ILE A 67 -3.07 -6.40 -8.19
N VAL A 68 -2.55 -7.39 -7.46
CA VAL A 68 -1.28 -7.29 -6.76
C VAL A 68 -0.15 -7.07 -7.77
N GLN A 69 -0.09 -7.87 -8.83
CA GLN A 69 0.92 -7.73 -9.90
C GLN A 69 0.87 -6.36 -10.57
N ASP A 70 -0.31 -5.86 -10.90
CA ASP A 70 -0.50 -4.54 -11.53
C ASP A 70 -0.05 -3.41 -10.57
N THR A 71 -0.44 -3.52 -9.30
CA THR A 71 -0.05 -2.56 -8.26
C THR A 71 1.46 -2.55 -8.07
N LYS A 72 2.05 -3.74 -7.97
CA LYS A 72 3.49 -3.96 -7.85
C LYS A 72 4.23 -3.29 -9.00
N HIS A 73 3.84 -3.57 -10.25
CA HIS A 73 4.50 -3.03 -11.43
C HIS A 73 4.46 -1.49 -11.45
N LYS A 74 3.27 -0.91 -11.28
CA LYS A 74 3.09 0.56 -11.26
C LYS A 74 3.88 1.23 -10.14
N LEU A 75 3.88 0.63 -8.95
CA LEU A 75 4.61 1.16 -7.80
C LEU A 75 6.13 1.08 -8.02
N GLN A 76 6.64 -0.03 -8.53
CA GLN A 76 8.06 -0.20 -8.89
C GLN A 76 8.50 0.85 -9.90
N GLU A 77 7.73 1.03 -10.97
CA GLU A 77 8.01 2.01 -12.01
C GLU A 77 8.05 3.43 -11.43
N THR A 78 7.04 3.79 -10.65
CA THR A 78 6.92 5.10 -10.01
C THR A 78 8.13 5.40 -9.11
N ILE A 79 8.47 4.49 -8.20
CA ILE A 79 9.59 4.71 -7.28
C ILE A 79 10.92 4.78 -8.03
N ASN A 80 11.17 3.84 -8.95
CA ASN A 80 12.43 3.79 -9.68
C ASN A 80 12.62 5.02 -10.59
N SER A 81 11.55 5.54 -11.19
CA SER A 81 11.57 6.77 -11.95
C SER A 81 11.95 7.97 -11.08
N VAL A 82 11.35 8.08 -9.88
CA VAL A 82 11.69 9.15 -8.92
C VAL A 82 13.14 9.04 -8.45
N LEU A 83 13.60 7.85 -8.07
CA LEU A 83 14.98 7.63 -7.63
C LEU A 83 16.00 7.94 -8.72
N ALA A 84 15.74 7.50 -9.96
CA ALA A 84 16.60 7.78 -11.10
C ALA A 84 16.69 9.29 -11.38
N ARG A 85 15.56 10.00 -11.34
CA ARG A 85 15.51 11.47 -11.53
C ARG A 85 16.29 12.22 -10.45
N LEU A 86 16.33 11.68 -9.23
CA LEU A 86 17.10 12.22 -8.12
C LEU A 86 18.58 11.77 -8.13
N GLY A 87 19.01 10.99 -9.13
CA GLY A 87 20.39 10.52 -9.28
C GLY A 87 20.78 9.39 -8.32
N HIS A 88 19.82 8.75 -7.64
CA HIS A 88 20.11 7.61 -6.79
C HIS A 88 20.43 6.37 -7.63
N LYS A 89 21.52 5.68 -7.27
CA LYS A 89 21.94 4.41 -7.89
C LYS A 89 21.18 3.19 -7.36
N MET A 90 20.07 3.39 -6.64
CA MET A 90 19.27 2.31 -6.07
C MET A 90 18.04 2.06 -6.94
N ARG A 91 17.73 0.79 -7.17
CA ARG A 91 16.46 0.34 -7.73
C ARG A 91 15.75 -0.58 -6.75
N ILE A 92 14.43 -0.49 -6.75
CA ILE A 92 13.56 -1.25 -5.88
C ILE A 92 12.77 -2.24 -6.73
N ALA A 93 12.78 -3.49 -6.28
CA ALA A 93 11.91 -4.52 -6.77
C ALA A 93 11.04 -5.07 -5.64
N PHE A 94 9.81 -5.41 -6.00
CA PHE A 94 8.88 -6.07 -5.11
C PHE A 94 8.65 -7.49 -5.63
N ASP A 95 8.59 -8.43 -4.72
CA ASP A 95 8.22 -9.81 -4.99
C ASP A 95 7.25 -10.29 -3.93
N TYR A 96 6.41 -11.27 -4.28
CA TYR A 96 5.32 -11.65 -3.41
C TYR A 96 4.86 -13.09 -3.57
N GLU A 97 4.22 -13.56 -2.52
CA GLU A 97 3.45 -14.79 -2.50
C GLU A 97 2.04 -14.49 -1.99
N VAL A 98 1.01 -14.99 -2.68
CA VAL A 98 -0.37 -14.93 -2.17
C VAL A 98 -0.66 -16.25 -1.47
N GLY A 99 -0.64 -16.21 -0.14
CA GLY A 99 -0.98 -17.33 0.72
C GLY A 99 -2.49 -17.45 0.88
N LEU A 100 -3.05 -18.57 0.45
CA LEU A 100 -4.45 -18.93 0.72
C LEU A 100 -4.62 -19.51 2.14
N GLU A 101 -3.56 -20.08 2.70
CA GLU A 101 -3.54 -20.63 4.05
C GLU A 101 -3.15 -19.54 5.05
N VAL A 102 -4.17 -18.94 5.66
CA VAL A 102 -4.00 -17.95 6.72
C VAL A 102 -3.41 -18.64 7.97
N PRO A 103 -2.41 -18.04 8.66
CA PRO A 103 -1.88 -18.60 9.90
C PRO A 103 -2.96 -18.90 10.94
N MET A 104 -2.82 -20.04 11.63
CA MET A 104 -3.78 -20.49 12.65
C MET A 104 -3.97 -19.41 13.73
N GLY A 105 -5.23 -19.12 14.06
CA GLY A 105 -5.61 -18.09 15.04
C GLY A 105 -5.89 -16.71 14.44
N ILE A 106 -5.72 -16.52 13.12
CA ILE A 106 -6.17 -15.33 12.41
C ILE A 106 -7.47 -15.66 11.66
N ASN A 107 -8.53 -14.89 11.91
CA ASN A 107 -9.78 -14.97 11.17
C ASN A 107 -9.98 -13.70 10.33
N LEU A 108 -9.66 -13.77 9.03
CA LEU A 108 -9.79 -12.63 8.13
C LEU A 108 -11.25 -12.29 7.76
N ASN A 109 -12.22 -13.11 8.16
CA ASN A 109 -13.65 -12.85 7.96
C ASN A 109 -14.34 -12.20 9.16
N GLN A 110 -13.65 -12.12 10.30
CA GLN A 110 -14.20 -11.57 11.52
C GLN A 110 -13.90 -10.08 11.62
N CYS A 111 -14.93 -9.26 11.44
CA CYS A 111 -14.86 -7.83 11.70
C CYS A 111 -14.91 -7.57 13.21
N THR A 112 -14.05 -6.70 13.70
CA THR A 112 -13.95 -6.39 15.12
C THR A 112 -13.66 -4.91 15.33
N PRO A 113 -14.39 -4.18 16.17
CA PRO A 113 -14.04 -2.80 16.51
C PRO A 113 -12.84 -2.71 17.48
N ASP A 114 -12.40 -3.84 18.05
CA ASP A 114 -11.29 -3.84 19.02
C ASP A 114 -9.94 -3.86 18.31
N VAL A 115 -9.17 -2.78 18.51
CA VAL A 115 -7.81 -2.68 17.95
C VAL A 115 -6.85 -3.69 18.57
N SER A 116 -7.13 -4.18 19.78
CA SER A 116 -6.34 -5.23 20.44
C SER A 116 -6.41 -6.54 19.64
N GLU A 117 -7.56 -6.87 19.08
CA GLU A 117 -7.73 -8.03 18.21
C GLU A 117 -6.98 -7.85 16.89
N ILE A 118 -7.02 -6.66 16.28
CA ILE A 118 -6.22 -6.33 15.08
C ILE A 118 -4.72 -6.49 15.36
N ALA A 119 -4.25 -5.95 16.49
CA ALA A 119 -2.85 -6.08 16.91
C ALA A 119 -2.46 -7.54 17.15
N ASN A 120 -3.37 -8.33 17.72
CA ASN A 120 -3.17 -9.76 17.92
C ASN A 120 -3.04 -10.51 16.58
N MET A 121 -3.90 -10.23 15.59
CA MET A 121 -3.79 -10.83 14.25
C MET A 121 -2.42 -10.53 13.62
N LEU A 122 -1.98 -9.27 13.67
CA LEU A 122 -0.69 -8.86 13.13
C LEU A 122 0.50 -9.48 13.89
N SER A 123 0.36 -9.68 15.21
CA SER A 123 1.35 -10.36 16.05
C SER A 123 1.44 -11.86 15.74
N ILE A 124 0.30 -12.54 15.52
CA ILE A 124 0.26 -13.95 15.11
C ILE A 124 0.94 -14.11 13.75
N ALA A 125 0.62 -13.25 12.78
CA ALA A 125 1.25 -13.26 11.46
C ALA A 125 2.78 -13.12 11.56
N TYR A 126 3.26 -12.24 12.44
CA TYR A 126 4.70 -12.07 12.68
C TYR A 126 5.33 -13.32 13.31
N LYS A 127 4.66 -13.94 14.28
CA LYS A 127 5.18 -15.14 14.94
C LYS A 127 5.28 -16.33 13.97
N ALA A 128 4.44 -16.37 12.94
CA ALA A 128 4.50 -17.37 11.89
C ALA A 128 5.75 -17.21 11.00
N ASP A 129 6.11 -15.97 10.63
CA ASP A 129 7.37 -15.67 9.95
C ASP A 129 7.86 -14.26 10.32
N GLN A 130 8.98 -14.19 11.04
CA GLN A 130 9.53 -12.93 11.55
C GLN A 130 10.33 -12.16 10.49
N ASN A 131 10.78 -12.86 9.45
CA ASN A 131 11.68 -12.33 8.42
C ASN A 131 10.92 -11.83 7.20
N VAL A 132 9.69 -12.28 7.00
CA VAL A 132 8.87 -11.91 5.84
C VAL A 132 7.69 -11.05 6.28
N PRO A 133 7.62 -9.78 5.84
CA PRO A 133 6.47 -8.94 6.11
C PRO A 133 5.20 -9.55 5.48
N SER A 134 4.11 -9.48 6.23
CA SER A 134 2.81 -10.01 5.83
C SER A 134 1.79 -8.88 5.63
N ILE A 135 0.98 -8.98 4.59
CA ILE A 135 -0.15 -8.11 4.29
C ILE A 135 -1.42 -8.94 4.47
N LEU A 136 -2.22 -8.61 5.48
CA LEU A 136 -3.49 -9.26 5.78
C LEU A 136 -4.61 -8.47 5.08
N LEU A 137 -5.40 -9.13 4.23
CA LEU A 137 -6.58 -8.55 3.61
C LEU A 137 -7.81 -8.98 4.41
N LEU A 138 -8.31 -8.08 5.25
CA LEU A 138 -9.46 -8.31 6.10
C LEU A 138 -10.76 -8.13 5.30
N HIS A 139 -11.64 -9.13 5.33
CA HIS A 139 -12.94 -9.15 4.65
C HIS A 139 -13.98 -8.29 5.37
N CYS A 140 -13.66 -7.01 5.55
CA CYS A 140 -14.48 -6.04 6.26
C CYS A 140 -14.44 -4.71 5.53
N LYS A 141 -15.56 -3.99 5.55
CA LYS A 141 -15.59 -2.59 5.09
C LYS A 141 -14.78 -1.72 6.04
N SER A 142 -13.89 -0.91 5.49
CA SER A 142 -13.10 0.08 6.23
C SER A 142 -13.98 1.10 6.98
N GLU A 143 -15.17 1.40 6.47
CA GLU A 143 -16.13 2.36 7.07
C GLU A 143 -16.46 2.05 8.53
N ASN A 144 -16.50 0.76 8.90
CA ASN A 144 -16.75 0.31 10.26
C ASN A 144 -15.66 0.76 11.26
N TYR A 145 -14.52 1.22 10.76
CA TYR A 145 -13.32 1.59 11.53
C TYR A 145 -12.99 3.09 11.42
N ASN A 146 -13.84 3.89 10.76
CA ASN A 146 -13.58 5.32 10.51
C ASN A 146 -13.21 6.11 11.76
N GLN A 147 -13.90 5.88 12.88
CA GLN A 147 -13.59 6.56 14.14
C GLN A 147 -12.16 6.25 14.62
N LEU A 148 -11.69 5.02 14.45
CA LEU A 148 -10.34 4.61 14.82
C LEU A 148 -9.28 5.27 13.91
N PHE A 149 -9.57 5.35 12.60
CA PHE A 149 -8.67 6.03 11.67
C PHE A 149 -8.54 7.52 11.98
N LEU A 150 -9.65 8.20 12.27
CA LEU A 150 -9.67 9.61 12.66
C LEU A 150 -8.86 9.85 13.94
N GLN A 151 -9.06 9.02 14.98
CA GLN A 151 -8.32 9.12 16.23
C GLN A 151 -6.81 8.94 16.06
N ARG A 152 -6.39 8.17 15.04
CA ARG A 152 -4.99 7.88 14.75
C ARG A 152 -4.39 8.72 13.63
N ASN A 153 -5.14 9.69 13.09
CA ASN A 153 -4.76 10.49 11.93
C ASN A 153 -4.32 9.62 10.72
N ILE A 154 -4.98 8.48 10.55
CA ILE A 154 -4.78 7.55 9.44
C ILE A 154 -5.71 7.98 8.30
N ARG A 155 -5.15 8.33 7.14
CA ARG A 155 -5.94 8.81 5.99
C ARG A 155 -6.36 7.70 5.03
N VAL A 156 -5.53 6.68 4.90
CA VAL A 156 -5.80 5.46 4.12
C VAL A 156 -6.16 4.35 5.11
N PRO A 157 -7.25 3.59 4.94
CA PRO A 157 -7.68 2.64 5.97
C PRO A 157 -6.76 1.43 6.02
N TYR A 158 -5.73 1.47 6.88
CA TYR A 158 -4.84 0.35 7.15
C TYR A 158 -4.36 0.38 8.59
N PHE A 159 -3.93 -0.77 9.09
CA PHE A 159 -3.22 -0.91 10.36
C PHE A 159 -1.86 -1.53 10.09
N TYR A 160 -0.85 -1.17 10.87
CA TYR A 160 0.46 -1.80 10.77
C TYR A 160 1.03 -2.09 12.16
N PHE A 161 1.81 -3.16 12.25
CA PHE A 161 2.52 -3.55 13.45
C PHE A 161 4.01 -3.60 13.14
N ASN A 162 4.75 -2.80 13.90
CA ASN A 162 6.20 -2.67 13.76
C ASN A 162 6.89 -3.44 14.86
N LEU A 163 7.93 -4.19 14.53
CA LEU A 163 8.77 -4.87 15.50
C LEU A 163 10.20 -4.40 15.32
N PHE A 164 10.65 -3.56 16.25
CA PHE A 164 12.06 -3.20 16.31
C PHE A 164 12.88 -4.42 16.78
N PRO A 165 14.05 -4.71 16.19
CA PRO A 165 14.78 -3.91 15.20
C PRO A 165 14.58 -4.34 13.72
N SER A 166 13.64 -5.24 13.40
CA SER A 166 13.48 -5.72 12.03
C SER A 166 12.82 -4.67 11.13
N CYS A 167 13.36 -4.50 9.93
CA CYS A 167 12.75 -3.70 8.87
C CYS A 167 11.46 -4.32 8.30
N THR A 168 10.95 -5.36 8.94
CA THR A 168 9.75 -6.08 8.57
C THR A 168 8.55 -5.42 9.24
N THR A 169 7.54 -5.07 8.45
CA THR A 169 6.30 -4.50 8.97
C THR A 169 5.14 -5.33 8.46
N ASN A 170 4.34 -5.86 9.41
CA ASN A 170 3.09 -6.52 9.06
C ASN A 170 1.99 -5.48 8.94
N THR A 171 1.19 -5.58 7.89
CA THR A 171 0.15 -4.62 7.55
C THR A 171 -1.17 -5.34 7.43
N LEU A 172 -2.24 -4.74 7.93
CA LEU A 172 -3.61 -5.16 7.69
C LEU A 172 -4.29 -4.08 6.85
N ILE A 173 -4.84 -4.48 5.72
CA ILE A 173 -5.66 -3.66 4.84
C ILE A 173 -7.08 -4.23 4.78
N PHE A 174 -8.01 -3.39 4.35
CA PHE A 174 -9.42 -3.76 4.25
C PHE A 174 -9.76 -4.15 2.83
N TYR A 175 -10.67 -5.11 2.70
CA TYR A 175 -11.33 -5.39 1.44
C TYR A 175 -12.06 -4.13 0.94
N ASP A 176 -11.82 -3.79 -0.33
CA ASP A 176 -12.55 -2.74 -1.03
C ASP A 176 -13.01 -3.28 -2.39
N PRO A 177 -14.33 -3.20 -2.71
CA PRO A 177 -14.85 -3.69 -3.98
C PRO A 177 -14.45 -2.80 -5.17
N GLU A 178 -13.92 -1.60 -4.93
CA GLU A 178 -13.40 -0.74 -5.99
C GLU A 178 -11.91 -1.01 -6.22
N ARG A 179 -11.59 -1.49 -7.43
CA ARG A 179 -10.21 -1.86 -7.81
C ARG A 179 -9.19 -0.76 -7.49
N VAL A 180 -9.51 0.50 -7.77
CA VAL A 180 -8.58 1.62 -7.56
C VAL A 180 -8.26 1.79 -6.08
N LYS A 181 -9.27 1.75 -5.21
CA LYS A 181 -9.10 1.84 -3.76
C LYS A 181 -8.29 0.66 -3.21
N LEU A 182 -8.55 -0.55 -3.70
CA LEU A 182 -7.77 -1.73 -3.34
C LEU A 182 -6.31 -1.60 -3.79
N MET A 183 -6.04 -1.06 -4.98
CA MET A 183 -4.67 -0.78 -5.44
C MET A 183 -3.97 0.27 -4.55
N VAL A 184 -4.68 1.29 -4.07
CA VAL A 184 -4.13 2.28 -3.11
C VAL A 184 -3.70 1.61 -1.82
N LEU A 185 -4.56 0.74 -1.28
CA LEU A 185 -4.31 0.00 -0.05
C LEU A 185 -3.13 -0.95 -0.21
N LEU A 186 -3.08 -1.69 -1.32
CA LEU A 186 -1.97 -2.58 -1.62
C LEU A 186 -0.66 -1.81 -1.80
N ALA A 187 -0.65 -0.71 -2.55
CA ALA A 187 0.56 0.10 -2.74
C ALA A 187 1.07 0.67 -1.40
N THR A 188 0.15 1.13 -0.56
CA THR A 188 0.42 1.60 0.80
C THR A 188 1.03 0.49 1.66
N ALA A 189 0.44 -0.71 1.62
CA ALA A 189 0.95 -1.87 2.35
C ALA A 189 2.31 -2.35 1.84
N MET A 190 2.56 -2.33 0.53
CA MET A 190 3.87 -2.65 -0.06
C MET A 190 4.96 -1.68 0.38
N LEU A 191 4.68 -0.37 0.37
CA LEU A 191 5.60 0.64 0.89
C LEU A 191 5.84 0.47 2.39
N THR A 192 4.80 0.18 3.14
CA THR A 192 4.88 -0.09 4.59
C THR A 192 5.73 -1.33 4.88
N ALA A 193 5.52 -2.42 4.12
CA ALA A 193 6.31 -3.66 4.20
C ALA A 193 7.80 -3.42 3.88
N ALA A 194 8.09 -2.44 3.04
CA ALA A 194 9.44 -2.01 2.73
C ALA A 194 10.05 -1.08 3.79
N GLY A 195 9.27 -0.67 4.79
CA GLY A 195 9.69 0.16 5.92
C GLY A 195 9.33 1.64 5.78
N VAL A 196 8.63 2.06 4.73
CA VAL A 196 8.18 3.44 4.52
C VAL A 196 6.90 3.67 5.32
N LYS A 197 6.99 4.47 6.39
CA LYS A 197 5.89 4.69 7.33
C LYS A 197 5.41 6.13 7.25
N THR A 198 4.44 6.38 6.36
CA THR A 198 3.79 7.69 6.23
C THR A 198 2.26 7.49 6.28
N PRO A 199 1.48 8.44 6.82
CA PRO A 199 0.02 8.31 6.91
C PRO A 199 -0.72 8.24 5.57
N ALA A 200 -0.06 8.68 4.49
CA ALA A 200 -0.60 8.68 3.13
C ALA A 200 0.58 8.54 2.14
N PRO A 201 1.10 7.31 1.96
CA PRO A 201 2.31 7.14 1.20
C PRO A 201 2.10 7.24 -0.31
N VAL A 202 0.85 7.04 -0.74
CA VAL A 202 0.45 7.03 -2.14
C VAL A 202 -0.77 7.91 -2.35
N LEU A 203 -0.75 8.67 -3.45
CA LEU A 203 -1.90 9.36 -4.01
C LEU A 203 -2.24 8.71 -5.36
N PHE A 204 -3.51 8.50 -5.63
CA PHE A 204 -3.97 8.09 -6.97
C PHE A 204 -4.53 9.32 -7.66
N GLN A 205 -4.01 9.61 -8.86
CA GLN A 205 -4.56 10.67 -9.70
C GLN A 205 -5.20 10.06 -10.93
N GLU A 206 -6.43 10.49 -11.19
CA GLU A 206 -7.08 10.32 -12.47
C GLU A 206 -6.45 11.27 -13.49
N ILE A 207 -5.81 10.70 -14.50
CA ILE A 207 -5.31 11.40 -15.66
C ILE A 207 -6.32 11.14 -16.77
N GLN A 208 -7.08 12.18 -17.13
CA GLN A 208 -7.91 12.16 -18.32
C GLN A 208 -6.99 12.15 -19.54
N GLY A 209 -7.06 11.08 -20.34
CA GLY A 209 -6.45 11.07 -21.67
C GLY A 209 -7.43 11.63 -22.69
N ASP A 210 -6.92 12.41 -23.64
CA ASP A 210 -7.75 13.06 -24.68
C ASP A 210 -8.53 12.05 -25.55
N ASP A 211 -8.01 10.81 -25.72
CA ASP A 211 -8.66 9.75 -26.53
C ASP A 211 -8.73 8.36 -25.86
N ALA A 212 -8.10 8.16 -24.69
CA ALA A 212 -7.87 6.82 -24.11
C ALA A 212 -8.71 6.50 -22.84
N GLY A 213 -9.63 7.39 -22.47
CA GLY A 213 -10.39 7.27 -21.22
C GLY A 213 -9.61 7.70 -19.98
N VAL A 214 -10.13 7.38 -18.79
CA VAL A 214 -9.53 7.75 -17.50
C VAL A 214 -8.45 6.75 -17.13
N THR A 215 -7.21 7.23 -17.01
CA THR A 215 -6.07 6.43 -16.53
C THR A 215 -5.75 6.80 -15.09
N HIS A 216 -5.34 5.81 -14.28
CA HIS A 216 -5.00 6.03 -12.88
C HIS A 216 -3.49 5.87 -12.68
N ALA A 217 -2.85 6.93 -12.21
CA ALA A 217 -1.43 6.97 -11.90
C ALA A 217 -1.18 6.97 -10.38
N ILE A 218 -0.19 6.19 -9.97
CA ILE A 218 0.34 6.16 -8.60
C ILE A 218 1.31 7.33 -8.47
N ARG A 219 1.12 8.19 -7.48
CA ARG A 219 2.06 9.25 -7.10
C ARG A 219 2.51 9.06 -5.65
N LEU A 220 3.79 9.34 -5.41
CA LEU A 220 4.36 9.31 -4.06
C LEU A 220 4.31 10.72 -3.48
N THR A 221 4.02 10.83 -2.20
CA THR A 221 4.14 12.10 -1.47
C THR A 221 5.61 12.45 -1.22
N ASP A 222 5.94 13.73 -1.05
CA ASP A 222 7.33 14.16 -0.82
C ASP A 222 7.94 13.49 0.43
N ASP A 223 7.14 13.34 1.50
CA ASP A 223 7.54 12.61 2.71
C ASP A 223 7.87 11.14 2.43
N THR A 224 7.13 10.51 1.52
CA THR A 224 7.36 9.14 1.10
C THR A 224 8.67 9.00 0.33
N VAL A 225 8.92 9.92 -0.60
CA VAL A 225 10.18 9.96 -1.36
C VAL A 225 11.36 10.15 -0.43
N ARG A 226 11.27 11.10 0.51
CA ARG A 226 12.30 11.34 1.52
C ARG A 226 12.54 10.10 2.37
N LEU A 227 11.49 9.45 2.85
CA LEU A 227 11.62 8.23 3.64
C LEU A 227 12.18 7.07 2.83
N ILE A 228 11.88 6.92 1.55
CA ILE A 228 12.50 5.88 0.72
C ILE A 228 14.03 6.09 0.65
N ILE A 229 14.47 7.35 0.54
CA ILE A 229 15.89 7.72 0.43
C ILE A 229 16.62 7.56 1.76
N ASP A 230 16.04 8.07 2.84
CA ASP A 230 16.68 8.16 4.16
C ASP A 230 16.59 6.86 4.97
N ASN A 231 15.69 5.96 4.60
CA ASN A 231 15.39 4.80 5.42
C ASN A 231 16.53 3.78 5.39
N SER A 232 17.11 3.53 6.57
CA SER A 232 18.17 2.55 6.79
C SER A 232 17.79 1.13 6.38
N CYS A 233 16.49 0.82 6.33
CA CYS A 233 16.01 -0.43 5.76
C CYS A 233 16.27 -0.52 4.26
N PHE A 234 16.33 0.60 3.54
CA PHE A 234 16.64 0.67 2.11
C PHE A 234 18.10 0.97 1.81
N ALA A 235 18.79 1.71 2.68
CA ALA A 235 20.20 2.01 2.50
C ALA A 235 21.01 0.72 2.35
N SER A 236 21.62 0.53 1.17
CA SER A 236 22.62 -0.51 0.97
C SER A 236 23.71 -0.28 2.00
N HIS A 237 24.05 -1.32 2.77
CA HIS A 237 25.31 -1.32 3.48
C HIS A 237 26.42 -1.00 2.48
N LYS A 238 27.18 0.06 2.77
CA LYS A 238 28.43 0.39 2.07
C LYS A 238 29.47 -0.67 2.36
#